data_AF-A0ABD0MVL7-F1
#
_entry.id   AF-A0ABD0MVL7-F1
#
_cell.length_a   1.000
_cell.length_b   1.000
_cell.length_c   1.000
_cell.angle_alpha   90.00
_cell.angle_beta   90.00
_cell.angle_gamma   90.00
#
_symmetry.space_group_name_H-M   'P 1'
#
loop_
_entity.id
_entity.type
_entity.pdbx_description
1 polymer ?
#
loop_
_entity_poly.entity_id
_entity_poly.type
_entity_poly.pdbx_seq_one_letter_code
_entity_poly.pdbx_strand_id
1 'polypeptide(L)'
;MRTMSAKKPFKFLRTSSTTAEHCCVRMCQASSKYNSVLSFHTFPLDMETRRKWLVAIRRDNFNVTPHTRVCSRHLKKNDIREPQTETGRRLLVKGAVPSLFEWNNFTVPASRPGVWERRERPPPPVLEDDTVVDDEEVCMDHDYASPPDPAVVDLALDDNMSLRERRSRG
;
A
#
# COMPACT_ATOMS: atom_id res chain seq x y z
N MET A 1 20.58 -46.65 12.32
CA MET A 1 20.47 -45.47 13.20
C MET A 1 20.30 -44.21 12.34
N ARG A 2 19.24 -43.39 12.52
CA ARG A 2 19.03 -42.14 11.75
C ARG A 2 19.26 -40.95 12.67
N THR A 3 20.30 -40.16 12.40
CA THR A 3 20.67 -38.98 13.20
C THR A 3 19.72 -37.82 12.91
N MET A 4 19.00 -37.37 13.93
CA MET A 4 18.14 -36.18 13.88
C MET A 4 19.03 -34.92 13.93
N SER A 5 19.21 -34.22 12.80
CA SER A 5 19.90 -32.91 12.80
C SER A 5 19.07 -31.88 13.56
N ALA A 6 19.60 -31.40 14.68
CA ALA A 6 19.04 -30.29 15.44
C ALA A 6 18.95 -29.03 14.56
N LYS A 7 17.74 -28.57 14.29
CA LYS A 7 17.48 -27.31 13.57
C LYS A 7 17.83 -26.15 14.50
N LYS A 8 18.92 -25.44 14.20
CA LYS A 8 19.34 -24.23 14.94
C LYS A 8 18.16 -23.23 14.97
N PRO A 9 17.76 -22.72 16.16
CA PRO A 9 16.69 -21.75 16.23
C PRO A 9 17.13 -20.44 15.58
N PHE A 10 16.42 -20.05 14.51
CA PHE A 10 16.56 -18.74 13.88
C PHE A 10 16.01 -17.69 14.87
N LYS A 11 16.91 -16.98 15.55
CA LYS A 11 16.54 -15.83 16.37
C LYS A 11 16.37 -14.63 15.43
N PHE A 12 15.13 -14.22 15.19
CA PHE A 12 14.88 -12.91 14.58
C PHE A 12 15.30 -11.85 15.59
N LEU A 13 16.36 -11.10 15.26
CA LEU A 13 16.75 -9.92 16.03
C LEU A 13 15.60 -8.92 15.98
N ARG A 14 14.97 -8.72 17.14
CA ARG A 14 13.91 -7.75 17.35
C ARG A 14 14.52 -6.36 17.34
N THR A 15 14.51 -5.67 16.20
CA THR A 15 14.79 -4.24 16.16
C THR A 15 13.57 -3.48 16.69
N SER A 16 13.51 -3.32 18.00
CA SER A 16 12.85 -2.18 18.63
C SER A 16 13.80 -0.99 18.46
N SER A 17 13.79 -0.33 17.30
CA SER A 17 14.62 0.86 17.08
C SER A 17 13.75 2.01 16.63
N THR A 18 13.98 3.17 17.23
CA THR A 18 13.45 4.50 16.93
C THR A 18 13.75 4.99 15.50
N THR A 19 14.37 4.14 14.66
CA THR A 19 14.85 4.48 13.33
C THR A 19 14.00 3.80 12.25
N ALA A 20 13.56 4.59 11.27
CA ALA A 20 12.78 4.09 10.14
C ALA A 20 13.66 3.18 9.26
N GLU A 21 13.10 2.06 8.79
CA GLU A 21 13.77 1.18 7.83
C GLU A 21 13.49 1.69 6.42
N HIS A 22 14.53 1.78 5.58
CA HIS A 22 14.44 2.23 4.20
C HIS A 22 14.81 1.10 3.23
N CYS A 23 14.11 1.04 2.09
CA CYS A 23 14.43 0.06 1.05
C CYS A 23 15.77 0.40 0.38
N CYS A 24 16.64 -0.60 0.20
CA CYS A 24 17.94 -0.41 -0.45
C CYS A 24 17.88 -0.41 -2.00
N VAL A 25 16.74 -0.76 -2.58
CA VAL A 25 16.55 -0.83 -4.03
C VAL A 25 16.60 0.57 -4.64
N ARG A 26 17.33 0.74 -5.75
CA ARG A 26 17.41 2.04 -6.46
C ARG A 26 15.98 2.52 -6.81
N MET A 27 15.75 3.82 -6.70
CA MET A 27 14.46 4.48 -6.97
C MET A 27 13.28 4.02 -6.08
N CYS A 28 13.51 3.18 -5.06
CA CYS A 28 12.47 2.82 -4.11
C CYS A 28 12.49 3.76 -2.90
N GLN A 29 11.48 4.63 -2.79
CA GLN A 29 11.32 5.57 -1.66
C GLN A 29 10.57 4.96 -0.47
N ALA A 30 10.34 3.64 -0.48
CA ALA A 30 9.61 2.95 0.58
C ALA A 30 10.36 3.06 1.91
N SER A 31 9.65 3.53 2.93
CA SER A 31 10.13 3.65 4.31
C SER A 31 9.08 3.08 5.26
N SER A 32 9.53 2.34 6.28
CA SER A 32 8.63 1.74 7.28
C SER A 32 7.83 2.77 8.07
N LYS A 33 8.34 4.00 8.17
CA LYS A 33 7.67 5.11 8.84
C LYS A 33 6.42 5.60 8.09
N TYR A 34 6.49 5.61 6.77
CA TYR A 34 5.42 6.15 5.92
C TYR A 34 4.61 5.06 5.20
N ASN A 35 5.10 3.82 5.19
CA ASN A 35 4.51 2.69 4.47
C ASN A 35 4.32 1.50 5.41
N SER A 36 3.37 1.60 6.35
CA SER A 36 3.08 0.55 7.34
C SER A 36 2.58 -0.76 6.74
N VAL A 37 2.01 -0.72 5.53
CA VAL A 37 1.53 -1.90 4.80
C VAL A 37 2.68 -2.76 4.27
N LEU A 38 3.84 -2.16 4.02
CA LEU A 38 5.00 -2.86 3.47
C LEU A 38 5.80 -3.51 4.60
N SER A 39 6.17 -4.78 4.39
CA SER A 39 7.14 -5.44 5.26
C SER A 39 8.55 -5.25 4.72
N PHE A 40 9.50 -5.07 5.63
CA PHE A 40 10.91 -4.86 5.31
C PHE A 40 11.68 -6.11 5.69
N HIS A 41 12.38 -6.69 4.72
CA HIS A 41 13.05 -7.97 4.85
C HIS A 41 14.56 -7.80 4.86
N THR A 42 15.21 -8.50 5.78
CA THR A 42 16.65 -8.62 5.88
C THR A 42 17.18 -9.53 4.78
N PHE A 43 18.43 -9.33 4.36
CA PHE A 43 19.10 -10.27 3.46
C PHE A 43 19.17 -11.68 4.08
N PRO A 44 19.00 -12.73 3.27
CA PRO A 44 19.08 -14.11 3.75
C PRO A 44 20.50 -14.44 4.24
N LEU A 45 20.58 -15.34 5.22
CA LEU A 45 21.85 -15.88 5.73
C LEU A 45 22.54 -16.77 4.68
N ASP A 46 21.74 -17.43 3.85
CA ASP A 46 22.22 -18.29 2.78
C ASP A 46 23.00 -17.48 1.73
N MET A 47 24.26 -17.83 1.53
CA MET A 47 25.19 -17.07 0.68
C MET A 47 24.80 -17.12 -0.80
N GLU A 48 24.21 -18.22 -1.26
CA GLU A 48 23.76 -18.35 -2.64
C GLU A 48 22.55 -17.46 -2.92
N THR A 49 21.53 -17.54 -2.06
CA THR A 49 20.35 -16.67 -2.13
C THR A 49 20.74 -15.21 -1.98
N ARG A 50 21.68 -14.89 -1.07
CA ARG A 50 22.20 -13.53 -0.88
C ARG A 50 22.90 -13.01 -2.14
N ARG A 51 23.68 -13.84 -2.84
CA ARG A 51 24.26 -13.47 -4.16
C ARG A 51 23.17 -13.19 -5.20
N LYS A 52 22.14 -14.04 -5.28
CA LYS A 52 21.00 -13.81 -6.19
C LYS A 52 20.32 -12.47 -5.92
N TRP A 53 20.16 -12.09 -4.65
CA TRP A 53 19.63 -10.77 -4.27
C TRP A 53 20.51 -9.62 -4.76
N LEU A 54 21.83 -9.71 -4.55
CA LEU A 54 22.77 -8.68 -4.99
C LEU A 54 22.72 -8.47 -6.51
N VAL A 55 22.73 -9.57 -7.27
CA VAL A 55 22.60 -9.54 -8.73
C VAL A 55 21.25 -8.95 -9.15
N ALA A 56 20.17 -9.34 -8.48
CA ALA A 56 18.83 -8.88 -8.82
C ALA A 56 18.66 -7.36 -8.58
N ILE A 57 19.27 -6.81 -7.52
CA ILE A 57 19.21 -5.39 -7.15
C ILE A 57 20.07 -4.50 -8.08
N ARG A 58 21.07 -5.07 -8.77
CA ARG A 58 21.91 -4.37 -9.75
C ARG A 58 22.54 -3.07 -9.22
N ARG A 59 23.09 -3.10 -8.00
CA ARG A 59 23.91 -1.99 -7.47
C ARG A 59 25.39 -2.34 -7.49
N ASP A 60 26.17 -1.50 -8.15
CA ASP A 60 27.62 -1.52 -8.12
C ASP A 60 28.12 -1.12 -6.72
N ASN A 61 29.21 -1.73 -6.26
CA ASN A 61 29.87 -1.43 -4.97
C ASN A 61 28.94 -1.46 -3.74
N PHE A 62 27.92 -2.32 -3.76
CA PHE A 62 26.92 -2.37 -2.69
C PHE A 62 27.34 -3.28 -1.54
N ASN A 63 27.59 -2.69 -0.37
CA ASN A 63 27.87 -3.43 0.85
C ASN A 63 26.57 -3.67 1.66
N VAL A 64 26.16 -4.94 1.77
CA VAL A 64 24.98 -5.35 2.54
C VAL A 64 25.33 -5.38 4.03
N THR A 65 24.86 -4.37 4.76
CA THR A 65 24.94 -4.33 6.23
C THR A 65 23.73 -5.04 6.86
N PRO A 66 23.78 -5.38 8.17
CA PRO A 66 22.64 -5.98 8.88
C PRO A 66 21.39 -5.09 8.94
N HIS A 67 21.51 -3.81 8.60
CA HIS A 67 20.41 -2.83 8.57
C HIS A 67 19.88 -2.60 7.16
N THR A 68 20.51 -3.17 6.13
CA THR A 68 19.97 -3.10 4.77
C THR A 68 18.69 -3.94 4.67
N ARG A 69 17.66 -3.35 4.07
CA ARG A 69 16.32 -3.95 3.95
C ARG A 69 15.83 -3.85 2.52
N VAL A 70 15.06 -4.84 2.10
CA VAL A 70 14.27 -4.81 0.86
C VAL A 70 12.80 -4.87 1.25
N CYS A 71 11.99 -3.96 0.72
CA CYS A 71 10.55 -3.95 1.00
C CYS A 71 9.81 -5.04 0.20
N SER A 72 8.65 -5.47 0.71
CA SER A 72 7.82 -6.50 0.11
C SER A 72 7.35 -6.21 -1.32
N ARG A 73 7.41 -4.97 -1.79
CA ARG A 73 7.07 -4.60 -3.18
C ARG A 73 7.96 -5.30 -4.21
N HIS A 74 9.18 -5.65 -3.84
CA HIS A 74 10.15 -6.30 -4.73
C HIS A 74 10.07 -7.83 -4.71
N LEU A 75 9.28 -8.38 -3.80
CA LEU A 75 9.13 -9.81 -3.55
C LEU A 75 7.74 -10.26 -3.99
N LYS A 76 7.61 -11.50 -4.47
CA LYS A 76 6.29 -12.06 -4.75
C LYS A 76 5.57 -12.31 -3.44
N LYS A 77 4.26 -12.09 -3.40
CA LYS A 77 3.43 -12.37 -2.22
C LYS A 77 3.56 -13.84 -1.77
N ASN A 78 3.68 -14.76 -2.71
CA ASN A 78 3.87 -16.20 -2.45
C ASN A 78 5.23 -16.53 -1.79
N ASP A 79 6.22 -15.66 -1.96
CA ASP A 79 7.55 -15.81 -1.36
C ASP A 79 7.61 -15.24 0.07
N ILE A 80 6.52 -14.61 0.52
CA ILE A 80 6.37 -14.05 1.87
C ILE A 80 5.39 -14.96 2.64
N ARG A 81 5.87 -15.51 3.75
CA ARG A 81 5.08 -16.26 4.71
C ARG A 81 4.49 -15.29 5.74
N GLU A 82 3.17 -15.29 5.83
CA GLU A 82 2.46 -14.63 6.92
C GLU A 82 2.82 -15.30 8.27
N PRO A 83 2.86 -14.52 9.35
CA PRO A 83 3.16 -15.06 10.67
C PRO A 83 2.06 -16.01 11.15
N GLN A 84 2.46 -17.10 11.82
CA GLN A 84 1.50 -18.03 12.44
C GLN A 84 0.91 -17.49 13.75
N THR A 85 1.56 -16.51 14.36
CA THR A 85 1.14 -15.89 15.62
C THR A 85 0.81 -14.42 15.37
N GLU A 86 -0.12 -13.86 16.15
CA GLU A 86 -0.52 -12.45 16.06
C GLU A 86 0.65 -11.47 16.26
N THR A 87 1.66 -11.88 17.03
CA THR A 87 2.90 -11.12 17.28
C THR A 87 4.05 -11.49 16.36
N GLY A 88 3.84 -12.41 15.41
CA GLY A 88 4.88 -12.93 14.53
C GLY A 88 5.27 -11.93 13.43
N ARG A 89 6.48 -12.09 12.90
CA ARG A 89 6.96 -11.30 11.75
C ARG A 89 6.72 -12.08 10.45
N ARG A 90 6.43 -11.37 9.36
CA ARG A 90 6.43 -11.94 8.01
C ARG A 90 7.83 -12.43 7.64
N LEU A 91 7.93 -13.67 7.21
CA LEU A 91 9.21 -14.31 6.87
C LEU A 91 9.30 -14.60 5.39
N LEU A 92 10.52 -14.72 4.87
CA LEU A 92 10.73 -15.16 3.50
C LEU A 92 10.78 -16.67 3.40
N VAL A 93 10.22 -17.21 2.33
CA VAL A 93 10.42 -18.60 1.93
C VAL A 93 11.91 -18.83 1.67
N LYS A 94 12.40 -20.04 1.99
CA LYS A 94 13.80 -20.41 1.70
C LYS A 94 14.06 -20.33 0.19
N GLY A 95 15.10 -19.58 -0.20
CA GLY A 95 15.45 -19.39 -1.60
C GLY A 95 14.63 -18.32 -2.33
N ALA A 96 13.75 -17.58 -1.64
CA ALA A 96 13.05 -16.44 -2.22
C ALA A 96 14.04 -15.39 -2.73
N VAL A 97 13.82 -14.89 -3.96
CA VAL A 97 14.65 -13.85 -4.59
C VAL A 97 13.73 -12.72 -5.05
N PRO A 98 14.05 -11.44 -4.76
CA PRO A 98 13.29 -10.33 -5.27
C PRO A 98 13.39 -10.34 -6.81
N SER A 99 12.26 -10.15 -7.47
CA SER A 99 12.14 -10.22 -8.92
C SER A 99 11.30 -9.10 -9.51
N LEU A 100 10.58 -8.37 -8.66
CA LEU A 100 9.67 -7.31 -9.05
C LEU A 100 10.42 -5.98 -9.08
N PHE A 101 11.10 -5.74 -10.19
CA PHE A 101 11.87 -4.52 -10.45
C PHE A 101 11.48 -3.91 -11.79
N GLU A 102 11.68 -2.60 -11.91
CA GLU A 102 11.39 -1.84 -13.14
C GLU A 102 12.19 -2.38 -14.34
N TRP A 103 13.45 -2.77 -14.13
CA TRP A 103 14.32 -3.37 -15.15
C TRP A 103 14.01 -4.83 -15.50
N ASN A 104 13.01 -5.44 -14.86
CA ASN A 104 12.48 -6.77 -15.21
C ASN A 104 11.12 -6.65 -15.91
N ASN A 105 10.80 -5.48 -16.49
CA ASN A 105 9.50 -5.14 -17.09
C ASN A 105 8.31 -5.27 -16.11
N PHE A 106 8.57 -5.16 -14.81
CA PHE A 106 7.49 -5.14 -13.81
C PHE A 106 7.10 -3.69 -13.49
N THR A 107 6.00 -3.25 -14.09
CA THR A 107 5.31 -2.03 -13.68
C THR A 107 4.29 -2.37 -12.59
N VAL A 108 4.41 -1.74 -11.42
CA VAL A 108 3.30 -1.69 -10.47
C VAL A 108 2.12 -1.06 -11.22
N PRO A 109 0.89 -1.61 -11.16
CA PRO A 109 -0.26 -0.97 -11.78
C PRO A 109 -0.30 0.48 -11.33
N ALA A 110 -0.38 1.41 -12.29
CA ALA A 110 -0.52 2.82 -11.97
C ALA A 110 -1.67 2.97 -10.96
N SER A 111 -1.48 3.78 -9.92
CA SER A 111 -2.58 4.17 -9.05
C SER A 111 -3.74 4.58 -9.94
N ARG A 112 -4.94 4.04 -9.68
CA ARG A 112 -6.12 4.43 -10.44
C ARG A 112 -6.18 5.96 -10.43
N PRO A 113 -6.27 6.61 -11.61
CA PRO A 113 -6.32 8.07 -11.67
C PRO A 113 -7.41 8.57 -10.73
N GLY A 114 -7.12 9.68 -10.05
CA GLY A 114 -8.04 10.26 -9.08
C GLY A 114 -9.40 10.51 -9.73
N VAL A 115 -10.47 10.54 -8.93
CA VAL A 115 -11.84 10.82 -9.46
C VAL A 115 -11.87 12.11 -10.29
N TRP A 116 -11.07 13.11 -9.89
CA TRP A 116 -10.92 14.40 -10.57
C TRP A 116 -10.18 14.32 -11.92
N GLU A 117 -9.39 13.27 -12.16
CA GLU A 117 -8.60 13.09 -13.39
C GLU A 117 -9.42 12.37 -14.47
N ARG A 118 -10.54 11.75 -14.10
CA ARG A 118 -11.40 10.97 -15.01
C ARG A 118 -12.49 11.80 -15.70
N ARG A 119 -12.81 13.00 -15.20
CA ARG A 119 -13.81 13.89 -15.81
C ARG A 119 -13.13 15.15 -16.27
N GLU A 120 -13.18 15.42 -17.57
CA GLU A 120 -13.00 16.79 -18.04
C GLU A 120 -14.06 17.65 -17.36
N ARG A 121 -13.60 18.77 -16.79
CA ARG A 121 -14.50 19.77 -16.23
C ARG A 121 -15.38 20.25 -17.40
N PRO A 122 -16.73 20.17 -17.30
CA PRO A 122 -17.58 20.79 -18.30
C PRO A 122 -17.12 22.25 -18.47
N PRO A 123 -17.03 22.76 -19.71
CA PRO A 123 -16.75 24.17 -19.91
C PRO A 123 -17.77 24.97 -19.10
N PRO A 124 -17.35 26.07 -18.43
CA PRO A 124 -18.32 26.95 -17.79
C PRO A 124 -19.37 27.33 -18.84
N PRO A 125 -20.67 27.37 -18.48
CA PRO A 125 -21.68 27.83 -19.40
C PRO A 125 -21.23 29.19 -19.91
N VAL A 126 -21.10 29.29 -21.24
CA VAL A 126 -20.86 30.58 -21.89
C VAL A 126 -22.02 31.47 -21.51
N LEU A 127 -21.74 32.49 -20.72
CA LEU A 127 -22.67 33.60 -20.54
C LEU A 127 -22.70 34.28 -21.91
N GLU A 128 -23.75 33.97 -22.66
CA GLU A 128 -24.10 34.71 -23.86
C GLU A 128 -24.41 36.15 -23.42
N ASP A 129 -23.86 37.07 -24.19
CA ASP A 129 -23.73 38.49 -23.95
C ASP A 129 -25.07 39.22 -23.75
N ASP A 130 -24.99 40.32 -23.02
CA ASP A 130 -25.92 41.46 -22.96
C ASP A 130 -27.34 41.28 -22.37
N THR A 131 -27.42 41.30 -21.04
CA THR A 131 -28.29 42.30 -20.38
C THR A 131 -27.60 42.87 -19.14
N VAL A 132 -27.22 44.15 -19.22
CA VAL A 132 -27.00 45.01 -18.05
C VAL A 132 -28.29 45.08 -17.25
N VAL A 133 -28.38 44.33 -16.16
CA VAL A 133 -29.32 44.59 -15.07
C VAL A 133 -28.51 44.90 -13.82
N ASP A 134 -28.77 46.13 -13.38
CA ASP A 134 -28.35 46.87 -12.21
C ASP A 134 -27.96 46.05 -10.97
N ASP A 135 -26.95 46.61 -10.30
CA ASP A 135 -26.32 46.24 -9.04
C ASP A 135 -27.33 45.94 -7.90
N GLU A 136 -27.72 44.68 -7.70
CA GLU A 136 -28.17 44.21 -6.38
C GLU A 136 -27.57 42.84 -6.07
N GLU A 137 -26.75 42.81 -5.01
CA GLU A 137 -26.15 41.59 -4.45
C GLU A 137 -27.23 40.61 -3.98
N VAL A 138 -27.60 39.65 -4.80
CA VAL A 138 -28.24 38.43 -4.32
C VAL A 138 -27.12 37.44 -4.02
N CYS A 139 -26.65 37.44 -2.77
CA CYS A 139 -25.98 36.27 -2.22
C CYS A 139 -27.00 35.12 -2.24
N MET A 140 -26.99 34.36 -3.33
CA MET A 140 -27.82 33.16 -3.44
C MET A 140 -27.19 32.16 -2.47
N ASP A 141 -27.57 32.29 -1.19
CA ASP A 141 -27.20 31.39 -0.11
C ASP A 141 -27.79 30.04 -0.49
N HIS A 142 -26.99 29.25 -1.17
CA HIS A 142 -27.34 27.89 -1.49
C HIS A 142 -27.34 27.18 -0.15
N ASP A 143 -28.55 26.89 0.33
CA ASP A 143 -28.86 26.14 1.55
C ASP A 143 -28.40 24.67 1.44
N TYR A 144 -27.12 24.50 1.18
CA TYR A 144 -26.41 23.23 1.09
C TYR A 144 -26.22 22.60 2.49
N ALA A 145 -26.53 23.37 3.53
CA ALA A 145 -26.37 23.00 4.92
C ALA A 145 -27.69 22.58 5.60
N SER A 146 -28.84 22.69 4.93
CA SER A 146 -30.09 22.16 5.47
C SER A 146 -29.99 20.65 5.69
N PRO A 147 -30.23 20.17 6.92
CA PRO A 147 -30.23 18.73 7.18
C PRO A 147 -31.37 18.07 6.39
N PRO A 148 -31.15 16.85 5.86
CA PRO A 148 -32.21 16.12 5.18
C PRO A 148 -33.37 15.86 6.13
N ASP A 149 -34.58 15.82 5.58
CA ASP A 149 -35.80 15.50 6.32
C ASP A 149 -35.60 14.20 7.12
N PRO A 150 -35.90 14.20 8.44
CA PRO A 150 -35.73 13.02 9.28
C PRO A 150 -36.43 11.77 8.73
N ALA A 151 -37.57 11.91 8.06
CA ALA A 151 -38.27 10.79 7.45
C ALA A 151 -37.46 10.14 6.31
N VAL A 152 -36.71 10.94 5.55
CA VAL A 152 -35.81 10.46 4.49
C VAL A 152 -34.62 9.70 5.09
N VAL A 153 -34.12 10.18 6.24
CA VAL A 153 -33.03 9.52 6.97
C VAL A 153 -33.49 8.16 7.50
N ASP A 154 -34.69 8.10 8.09
CA ASP A 154 -35.23 6.85 8.65
C ASP A 154 -35.43 5.77 7.58
N LEU A 155 -36.00 6.14 6.42
CA LEU A 155 -36.14 5.22 5.28
C LEU A 155 -34.77 4.68 4.81
N ALA A 156 -33.76 5.55 4.74
CA ALA A 156 -32.41 5.15 4.34
C ALA A 156 -31.74 4.23 5.39
N LEU A 157 -32.05 4.42 6.68
CA LEU A 157 -31.56 3.56 7.76
C LEU A 157 -32.18 2.16 7.69
N ASP A 158 -33.49 2.07 7.49
CA ASP A 158 -34.20 0.80 7.34
C ASP A 158 -33.70 0.00 6.13
N ASP A 159 -33.53 0.66 4.99
CA ASP A 159 -32.97 0.05 3.79
C ASP A 159 -31.57 -0.50 4.04
N ASN A 160 -30.71 0.26 4.72
CA ASN A 160 -29.35 -0.18 5.04
C ASN A 160 -29.34 -1.36 6.02
N MET A 161 -30.25 -1.36 6.99
CA MET A 161 -30.44 -2.49 7.91
C MET A 161 -30.86 -3.76 7.17
N SER A 162 -31.82 -3.64 6.26
CA SER A 162 -32.30 -4.77 5.45
C SER A 162 -31.18 -5.33 4.56
N LEU A 163 -30.37 -4.47 3.93
CA LEU A 163 -29.24 -4.88 3.09
C LEU A 163 -28.17 -5.62 3.90
N ARG A 164 -27.89 -5.15 5.12
CA ARG A 164 -26.95 -5.80 6.04
C ARG A 164 -27.43 -7.18 6.47
N GLU A 165 -28.73 -7.33 6.71
CA GLU A 165 -29.33 -8.62 7.08
C GLU A 165 -29.35 -9.62 5.90
N ARG A 166 -29.62 -9.14 4.68
CA ARG A 166 -29.52 -9.98 3.47
C ARG A 166 -28.08 -10.44 3.23
N ARG A 167 -27.09 -9.60 3.53
CA ARG A 167 -25.67 -9.91 3.37
C ARG A 167 -25.13 -10.85 4.45
N SER A 168 -25.80 -10.97 5.60
CA SER A 168 -25.41 -11.92 6.66
C SER A 168 -26.05 -13.30 6.53
N ARG A 169 -27.11 -13.42 5.72
CA ARG A 169 -27.82 -14.70 5.45
C ARG A 169 -27.32 -15.47 4.23
N GLY A 170 -26.38 -14.91 3.46
CA GLY A 170 -25.71 -15.57 2.33
C GLY A 170 -24.28 -15.95 2.70
#